data_AF-C5TCF0-F1
#
_entry.id   AF-C5TCF0-F1
#
_cell.length_a   1.000
_cell.length_b   1.000
_cell.length_c   1.000
_cell.angle_alpha   90.00
_cell.angle_beta   90.00
_cell.angle_gamma   90.00
#
_symmetry.space_group_name_H-M   'P 1'
#
loop_
_entity.id
_entity.type
_entity.pdbx_description
1 polymer ?
#
loop_
_entity_poly.entity_id
_entity_poly.type
_entity_poly.pdbx_seq_one_letter_code
_entity_poly.pdbx_strand_id
1 'polypeptide(L)' 'MSSDAREYSPAAERNSAPILSVLQALLPARGTALEIACGTGQHAACMGAALP' A
#
# COMPACT_ATOMS: atom_id res chain seq x y z
N MET A 1 26.21 5.93 8.32
CA MET A 1 25.10 5.27 9.03
C MET A 1 23.90 5.29 8.09
N SER A 2 23.67 4.22 7.33
CA SER A 2 22.46 4.14 6.51
C SER A 2 21.35 3.65 7.43
N SER A 3 20.64 4.60 8.04
CA SER A 3 19.36 4.31 8.68
C SER A 3 18.35 4.30 7.56
N ASP A 4 17.94 3.12 7.12
CA ASP A 4 16.78 2.95 6.26
C ASP A 4 15.56 3.53 7.02
N ALA A 5 15.23 4.79 6.77
CA ALA A 5 14.20 5.56 7.46
C ALA A 5 12.79 5.18 6.98
N ARG A 6 12.58 3.93 6.57
CA ARG A 6 11.24 3.39 6.37
C ARG A 6 10.66 3.14 7.75
N GLU A 7 10.07 4.20 8.32
CA GLU A 7 9.27 4.11 9.53
C GLU A 7 8.18 3.03 9.33
N TYR A 8 7.87 2.29 10.38
CA TYR A 8 6.85 1.25 10.34
C TYR A 8 5.59 1.75 11.05
N SER A 9 4.44 1.58 10.41
CA SER A 9 3.12 1.95 10.93
C SER A 9 2.29 0.69 11.21
N PRO A 10 2.03 0.35 12.48
CA PRO A 10 1.12 -0.74 12.85
C PRO A 10 -0.32 -0.50 12.38
N ALA A 11 -0.71 0.76 12.15
CA ALA A 11 -2.01 1.07 11.57
C ALA A 11 -2.05 0.72 10.07
N ALA A 12 -0.98 1.03 9.32
CA ALA A 12 -0.90 0.68 7.91
C ALA A 12 -0.92 -0.84 7.69
N GLU A 13 -0.20 -1.61 8.52
CA GLU A 13 -0.25 -3.09 8.45
C GLU A 13 -1.67 -3.63 8.66
N ARG A 14 -2.33 -3.25 9.77
CA ARG A 14 -3.69 -3.72 10.08
C ARG A 14 -4.71 -3.38 9.01
N ASN A 15 -4.55 -2.23 8.35
CA ASN A 15 -5.51 -1.73 7.37
C ASN A 15 -5.23 -2.23 5.94
N SER A 16 -4.05 -2.78 5.65
CA SER A 16 -3.64 -3.15 4.29
C SER A 16 -4.59 -4.16 3.64
N ALA A 17 -4.87 -5.27 4.31
CA ALA A 17 -5.75 -6.32 3.80
C ALA A 17 -7.20 -5.86 3.55
N PRO A 18 -7.90 -5.19 4.50
CA PRO A 18 -9.26 -4.72 4.24
C PRO A 18 -9.31 -3.64 3.15
N ILE A 19 -8.32 -2.75 3.06
CA ILE A 19 -8.26 -1.74 1.98
C ILE A 19 -8.06 -2.43 0.63
N LEU A 20 -7.13 -3.38 0.52
CA LEU A 20 -6.88 -4.13 -0.72
C LEU A 20 -8.15 -4.82 -1.23
N SER A 21 -8.92 -5.47 -0.34
CA SER A 21 -10.17 -6.13 -0.67
C SER A 21 -11.19 -5.17 -1.29
N VAL A 22 -11.33 -3.98 -0.71
CA VAL A 22 -12.23 -2.94 -1.25
C VAL A 22 -11.72 -2.42 -2.59
N LEU A 23 -10.41 -2.19 -2.75
CA LEU A 23 -9.84 -1.75 -4.02
C LEU A 23 -10.06 -2.79 -5.13
N GLN A 24 -9.91 -4.08 -4.85
CA GLN A 24 -10.18 -5.15 -5.83
C GLN A 24 -11.64 -5.20 -6.28
N ALA A 25 -12.58 -4.84 -5.41
CA ALA A 25 -13.99 -4.79 -5.74
C ALA A 25 -14.38 -3.54 -6.56
N LEU A 26 -13.65 -2.43 -6.39
CA LEU A 26 -13.99 -1.13 -6.98
C LEU A 26 -13.18 -0.78 -8.23
N LEU A 27 -11.93 -1.23 -8.33
CA LEU A 27 -11.02 -0.86 -9.40
C LEU A 27 -11.13 -1.82 -10.59
N PRO A 28 -10.83 -1.36 -11.81
CA PRO A 28 -10.65 -2.24 -12.95
C PRO A 28 -9.50 -3.21 -12.71
N ALA A 29 -9.51 -4.35 -13.40
CA ALA A 29 -8.52 -5.40 -13.23
C ALA A 29 -7.06 -4.97 -13.49
N ARG A 30 -6.83 -3.89 -14.25
CA ARG A 30 -5.51 -3.33 -14.55
C ARG A 30 -5.59 -1.81 -14.68
N GLY A 31 -4.51 -1.13 -14.32
CA GLY A 31 -4.38 0.32 -14.42
C GLY A 31 -3.08 0.82 -13.79
N THR A 32 -2.96 2.13 -13.64
CA THR A 32 -1.82 2.75 -12.93
C THR A 32 -2.35 3.50 -11.72
N ALA A 33 -1.73 3.27 -10.57
CA ALA A 33 -2.07 3.94 -9.31
C ALA A 33 -0.89 4.77 -8.82
N LEU A 34 -1.18 5.92 -8.22
CA LEU A 34 -0.21 6.80 -7.56
C LEU A 34 -0.68 7.05 -6.14
N GLU A 35 0.14 6.68 -5.15
CA GLU A 35 -0.07 7.06 -3.76
C GLU A 35 0.65 8.39 -3.48
N ILE A 36 -0.10 9.38 -3.01
CA ILE A 36 0.44 10.69 -2.61
C ILE A 36 0.52 10.77 -1.08
N ALA A 37 1.52 11.48 -0.56
CA ALA A 37 1.76 11.59 0.89
C ALA A 37 1.77 10.21 1.60
N CYS A 38 2.44 9.23 0.98
CA CYS A 38 2.37 7.80 1.35
C CYS A 38 3.00 7.44 2.71
N GLY A 39 3.59 8.40 3.43
CA GLY A 39 4.25 8.17 4.70
C GLY A 39 5.30 7.07 4.59
N THR A 40 5.06 5.94 5.26
CA THR A 40 5.93 4.76 5.28
C THR A 40 5.97 3.98 3.96
N GLY A 41 5.00 4.21 3.07
CA GLY A 41 4.84 3.49 1.80
C GLY A 41 4.36 2.04 1.94
N GLN A 42 3.93 1.61 3.14
CA GLN A 42 3.51 0.22 3.38
C GLN A 42 2.30 -0.20 2.52
N HIS A 43 1.33 0.70 2.29
CA HIS A 43 0.20 0.39 1.41
C HIS A 43 0.65 0.24 -0.04
N ALA A 44 1.42 1.18 -0.59
CA ALA A 44 2.01 1.02 -1.93
C ALA A 44 2.79 -0.29 -2.08
N ALA A 45 3.60 -0.68 -1.09
CA ALA A 45 4.35 -1.93 -1.12
C ALA A 45 3.42 -3.17 -1.10
N CYS A 46 2.42 -3.19 -0.22
CA CYS A 46 1.45 -4.29 -0.13
C CYS A 46 0.62 -4.42 -1.42
N MET A 47 0.09 -3.30 -1.92
CA MET A 47 -0.79 -3.28 -3.08
C MET A 47 -0.01 -3.57 -4.36
N GLY A 48 1.21 -3.05 -4.50
CA GLY A 48 2.10 -3.36 -5.63
C GLY A 48 2.52 -4.82 -5.70
N ALA A 49 2.58 -5.53 -4.56
CA ALA A 49 2.83 -6.96 -4.53
C ALA A 49 1.58 -7.81 -4.84
N ALA A 50 0.38 -7.27 -4.58
CA ALA A 50 -0.88 -8.01 -4.67
C ALA A 50 -1.68 -7.72 -5.95
N LEU A 51 -1.37 -6.65 -6.69
CA LEU A 51 -2.09 -6.18 -7.87
C LEU A 51 -1.18 -6.16 -9.11
N PRO A 52 -1.73 -6.39 -10.32
CA PRO A 52 -0.98 -6.60 -11.57
C PRO A 52 -0.58 -5.33 -12.34
#